data_AF-A0A382VCK1-F1
#
_entry.id   AF-A0A382VCK1-F1
#
_cell.length_a   1.000
_cell.length_b   1.000
_cell.length_c   1.000
_cell.angle_alpha   90.00
_cell.angle_beta   90.00
_cell.angle_gamma   90.00
#
_symmetry.space_group_name_H-M   'P 1'
#
loop_
_entity.id
_entity.type
_entity.pdbx_description
1 polymer ?
#
loop_
_entity_poly.entity_id
_entity_poly.type
_entity_poly.pdbx_seq_one_letter_code
_entity_poly.pdbx_strand_id
1 'polypeptide(L)'
;NNKIIVEAAIELPIKIMGSGAELNSEYVDQDLMSGDKKLIKKYKIDQMRLGDIIVIDHADHRWGRSYKKNYVSIAICIHGDSVMTGHGPGIMTIMTGEKSSLSWKINKKANIAKYLNIYT
;
A
#
# COMPACT_ATOMS: atom_id res chain seq x y z
N ASN A 1 -22.56 7.83 11.11
CA ASN A 1 -21.70 8.11 9.93
C ASN A 1 -21.17 6.80 9.35
N ASN A 2 -21.60 6.44 8.14
CA ASN A 2 -21.29 5.16 7.45
C ASN A 2 -19.87 5.12 6.85
N LYS A 3 -18.85 5.61 7.57
CA LYS A 3 -17.47 5.65 7.08
C LYS A 3 -16.62 4.60 7.77
N ILE A 4 -15.91 3.78 6.99
CA ILE A 4 -14.90 2.85 7.50
C ILE A 4 -13.60 3.65 7.72
N ILE A 5 -12.97 3.49 8.88
CA ILE A 5 -11.69 4.11 9.21
C ILE A 5 -10.68 3.00 9.50
N VAL A 6 -9.66 2.88 8.65
CA VAL A 6 -8.58 1.88 8.79
C VAL A 6 -7.36 2.52 9.46
N GLU A 7 -6.74 1.82 10.41
CA GLU A 7 -5.41 2.21 10.89
C GLU A 7 -4.33 1.74 9.90
N ALA A 8 -3.50 2.66 9.44
CA ALA A 8 -2.42 2.38 8.50
C ALA A 8 -1.06 2.81 9.06
N ALA A 9 -0.02 2.02 8.82
CA ALA A 9 1.34 2.35 9.22
C ALA A 9 1.89 3.52 8.42
N ILE A 10 1.52 3.59 7.15
CA ILE A 10 2.06 4.51 6.17
C ILE A 10 1.02 4.86 5.10
N GLU A 11 1.05 6.10 4.64
CA GLU A 11 0.32 6.58 3.47
C GLU A 11 1.33 6.90 2.37
N LEU A 12 1.06 6.42 1.16
CA LEU A 12 1.92 6.54 0.00
C LEU A 12 1.16 7.16 -1.17
N PRO A 13 1.82 8.00 -1.98
CA PRO A 13 1.23 8.53 -3.19
C PRO A 13 1.26 7.47 -4.30
N ILE A 14 0.22 7.41 -5.13
CA ILE A 14 0.16 6.47 -6.25
C ILE A 14 1.35 6.50 -7.22
N LYS A 15 2.07 7.63 -7.32
CA LYS A 15 3.23 7.76 -8.22
C LYS A 15 4.41 6.84 -7.85
N ILE A 16 4.39 6.23 -6.67
CA ILE A 16 5.42 5.26 -6.26
C ILE A 16 5.12 3.85 -6.78
N MET A 17 3.90 3.59 -7.26
CA MET A 17 3.48 2.27 -7.72
C MET A 17 4.12 1.93 -9.07
N GLY A 18 4.60 0.70 -9.20
CA GLY A 18 5.29 0.20 -10.40
C GLY A 18 4.77 -1.15 -10.85
N SER A 19 5.68 -2.14 -10.92
CA SER A 19 5.46 -3.48 -11.44
C SER A 19 4.18 -4.13 -10.90
N GLY A 20 3.44 -4.80 -11.77
CA GLY A 20 2.12 -5.38 -11.48
C GLY A 20 0.96 -4.40 -11.74
N ALA A 21 1.19 -3.20 -12.28
CA ALA A 21 0.12 -2.27 -12.65
C ALA A 21 -0.81 -2.81 -13.75
N GLU A 22 -0.27 -3.66 -14.62
CA GLU A 22 -0.96 -4.30 -15.73
C GLU A 22 -1.81 -5.51 -15.32
N LEU A 23 -1.69 -5.95 -14.07
CA LEU A 23 -2.31 -7.15 -13.55
C LEU A 23 -3.50 -6.82 -12.63
N ASN A 24 -4.43 -7.76 -12.54
CA ASN A 24 -5.58 -7.61 -11.66
C ASN A 24 -5.18 -7.64 -10.18
N SER A 25 -5.91 -6.89 -9.36
CA SER A 25 -5.57 -6.68 -7.95
C SER A 25 -5.78 -7.91 -7.07
N GLU A 26 -6.65 -8.83 -7.48
CA GLU A 26 -6.92 -10.10 -6.80
C GLU A 26 -5.93 -11.22 -7.12
N TYR A 27 -5.13 -11.06 -8.18
CA TYR A 27 -4.27 -12.14 -8.70
C TYR A 27 -2.84 -12.07 -8.17
N VAL A 28 -2.26 -10.88 -8.14
CA VAL A 28 -0.84 -10.66 -7.81
C VAL A 28 -0.70 -9.38 -6.98
N ASP A 29 0.42 -9.18 -6.30
CA ASP A 29 0.77 -7.95 -5.60
C ASP A 29 1.29 -6.85 -6.55
N GLN A 30 1.50 -5.64 -6.02
CA GLN A 30 2.09 -4.51 -6.75
C GLN A 30 3.33 -4.00 -6.05
N ASP A 31 4.36 -3.68 -6.82
CA ASP A 31 5.59 -3.14 -6.26
C ASP A 31 5.52 -1.62 -6.04
N LEU A 32 6.16 -1.19 -4.96
CA LEU A 32 6.58 0.19 -4.74
C LEU A 32 7.96 0.39 -5.35
N MET A 33 8.09 1.20 -6.41
CA MET A 33 9.36 1.41 -7.11
C MET A 33 10.42 2.02 -6.19
N SER A 34 11.54 1.33 -6.01
CA SER A 34 12.57 1.72 -5.04
C SER A 34 13.82 2.41 -5.62
N GLY A 35 13.81 2.72 -6.92
CA GLY A 35 14.93 3.33 -7.62
C GLY A 35 15.27 4.76 -7.15
N ASP A 36 14.26 5.57 -6.81
CA ASP A 36 14.49 6.90 -6.25
C ASP A 36 14.68 6.84 -4.74
N LYS A 37 15.94 6.71 -4.29
CA LYS A 37 16.28 6.63 -2.87
C LYS A 37 15.93 7.90 -2.09
N LYS A 38 15.82 9.07 -2.72
CA LYS A 38 15.36 10.31 -2.04
C LYS A 38 13.86 10.22 -1.77
N LEU A 39 13.09 9.72 -2.73
CA LEU A 39 11.65 9.48 -2.59
C LEU A 39 11.35 8.43 -1.53
N ILE A 40 12.11 7.33 -1.53
CA ILE A 40 12.01 6.26 -0.52
C ILE A 40 12.20 6.81 0.88
N LYS A 41 13.27 7.57 1.13
CA LYS A 41 13.52 8.22 2.42
C LYS A 41 12.44 9.25 2.78
N LYS A 42 11.97 10.03 1.81
CA LYS A 42 10.91 11.05 2.02
C LYS A 42 9.63 10.42 2.56
N TYR A 43 9.23 9.28 1.99
CA TYR A 43 8.02 8.57 2.40
C TYR A 43 8.27 7.53 3.49
N LYS A 44 9.53 7.27 3.87
CA LYS A 44 9.94 6.27 4.88
C LYS A 44 9.62 4.83 4.46
N ILE A 45 9.70 4.56 3.17
CA ILE A 45 9.49 3.21 2.62
C ILE A 45 10.63 2.28 3.06
N ASP A 46 11.83 2.82 3.30
CA ASP A 46 12.98 2.13 3.90
C ASP A 46 12.77 1.71 5.37
N GLN A 47 11.67 2.14 6.00
CA GLN A 47 11.28 1.77 7.36
C GLN A 47 10.05 0.86 7.40
N MET A 48 9.48 0.52 6.24
CA MET A 48 8.34 -0.37 6.15
C MET A 48 8.72 -1.79 6.58
N ARG A 49 7.77 -2.47 7.21
CA ARG A 49 7.92 -3.86 7.66
C ARG A 49 6.97 -4.76 6.88
N LEU A 50 7.35 -6.02 6.76
CA LEU A 50 6.42 -7.05 6.31
C LEU A 50 5.17 -7.04 7.21
N GLY A 51 4.00 -7.12 6.60
CA GLY A 51 2.72 -7.07 7.29
C GLY A 51 2.19 -5.66 7.62
N ASP A 52 2.94 -4.58 7.33
CA ASP A 52 2.44 -3.23 7.58
C ASP A 52 1.19 -2.95 6.73
N ILE A 53 0.18 -2.32 7.36
CA ILE A 53 -1.00 -1.83 6.64
C ILE A 53 -0.64 -0.53 5.95
N ILE A 54 -0.87 -0.47 4.64
CA ILE A 54 -0.49 0.63 3.75
C ILE A 54 -1.74 1.26 3.14
N VAL A 55 -1.74 2.58 3.02
CA VAL A 55 -2.72 3.31 2.21
C VAL A 55 -2.05 3.84 0.95
N ILE A 56 -2.66 3.61 -0.21
CA ILE A 56 -2.34 4.29 -1.46
C ILE A 56 -3.44 5.30 -1.76
N ASP A 57 -3.14 6.60 -1.64
CA ASP A 57 -4.11 7.66 -1.97
C ASP A 57 -4.20 7.82 -3.49
N HIS A 58 -5.43 8.03 -3.95
CA HIS A 58 -5.83 8.19 -5.35
C HIS A 58 -5.66 6.93 -6.23
N ALA A 59 -5.81 5.74 -5.64
CA ALA A 59 -5.77 4.46 -6.33
C ALA A 59 -7.12 3.73 -6.27
N ASP A 60 -7.60 3.25 -7.42
CA ASP A 60 -8.77 2.38 -7.55
C ASP A 60 -8.34 1.00 -8.06
N HIS A 61 -8.49 -0.01 -7.19
CA HIS A 61 -8.08 -1.39 -7.44
C HIS A 61 -9.27 -2.34 -7.66
N ARG A 62 -10.48 -1.86 -8.01
CA ARG A 62 -11.68 -2.72 -8.07
C ARG A 62 -11.68 -3.74 -9.22
N TRP A 63 -11.09 -3.40 -10.36
CA TRP A 63 -11.16 -4.20 -11.60
C TRP A 63 -9.81 -4.24 -12.35
N GLY A 64 -8.72 -4.06 -11.61
CA GLY A 64 -7.42 -3.66 -12.15
C GLY A 64 -6.91 -2.43 -11.43
N ARG A 65 -5.67 -2.02 -11.73
CA ARG A 65 -4.96 -0.99 -10.97
C ARG A 65 -4.91 0.30 -11.76
N SER A 66 -5.50 1.35 -11.20
CA SER A 66 -5.59 2.64 -11.89
C SER A 66 -5.48 3.81 -10.94
N TYR A 67 -5.01 4.93 -11.49
CA TYR A 67 -5.19 6.23 -10.85
C TYR A 67 -6.65 6.64 -10.92
N LYS A 68 -7.20 6.98 -9.76
CA LYS A 68 -8.51 7.61 -9.66
C LYS A 68 -8.52 8.56 -8.47
N LYS A 69 -8.66 9.85 -8.77
CA LYS A 69 -8.73 10.89 -7.75
C LYS A 69 -9.85 10.58 -6.76
N ASN A 70 -9.57 10.79 -5.48
CA ASN A 70 -10.49 10.53 -4.35
C ASN A 70 -10.87 9.06 -4.14
N TYR A 71 -10.18 8.12 -4.77
CA TYR A 71 -10.22 6.70 -4.40
C TYR A 71 -9.02 6.35 -3.53
N VAL A 72 -9.17 5.29 -2.76
CA VAL A 72 -8.20 4.84 -1.75
C VAL A 72 -8.09 3.34 -1.89
N SER A 73 -6.86 2.85 -1.93
CA SER A 73 -6.58 1.42 -1.83
C SER A 73 -5.79 1.14 -0.55
N ILE A 74 -6.22 0.13 0.20
CA ILE A 74 -5.57 -0.38 1.40
C ILE A 74 -4.88 -1.68 1.04
N ALA A 75 -3.62 -1.81 1.44
CA ALA A 75 -2.78 -2.95 1.14
C ALA A 75 -1.95 -3.40 2.34
N ILE A 76 -1.26 -4.53 2.18
CA ILE A 76 -0.32 -5.09 3.16
C ILE A 76 1.04 -5.21 2.49
N CYS A 77 2.13 -4.85 3.16
CA CYS A 77 3.49 -5.17 2.70
C CYS A 77 3.73 -6.68 2.74
N ILE A 78 4.07 -7.33 1.63
CA ILE A 78 4.23 -8.79 1.58
C ILE A 78 5.65 -9.26 1.23
N HIS A 79 6.48 -8.42 0.61
CA HIS A 79 7.88 -8.73 0.39
C HIS A 79 8.80 -7.50 0.43
N GLY A 80 10.11 -7.76 0.56
CA GLY A 80 11.15 -6.74 0.66
C GLY A 80 11.56 -6.12 -0.68
N ASP A 81 12.61 -5.30 -0.64
CA ASP A 81 13.12 -4.53 -1.79
C ASP A 81 13.62 -5.42 -2.94
N SER A 82 13.69 -4.84 -4.13
CA SER A 82 14.21 -5.45 -5.36
C SER A 82 15.22 -4.52 -6.03
N VAL A 83 16.20 -5.12 -6.71
CA VAL A 83 17.20 -4.38 -7.51
C VAL A 83 16.72 -4.11 -8.95
N MET A 84 15.59 -4.69 -9.36
CA MET A 84 15.06 -4.55 -10.71
C MET A 84 14.36 -3.20 -10.90
N THR A 85 14.58 -2.56 -12.04
CA THR A 85 13.89 -1.30 -12.39
C THR A 85 12.38 -1.52 -12.43
N GLY A 86 11.62 -0.61 -11.81
CA GLY A 86 10.16 -0.72 -11.70
C GLY A 86 9.68 -1.61 -10.54
N HIS A 87 10.60 -2.25 -9.81
CA HIS A 87 10.30 -3.12 -8.67
C HIS A 87 10.74 -2.48 -7.33
N GLY A 88 10.34 -3.14 -6.23
CA GLY A 88 10.72 -2.82 -4.86
C GLY A 88 9.87 -3.58 -3.85
N PRO A 89 9.58 -3.06 -2.65
CA PRO A 89 8.68 -3.72 -1.71
C PRO A 89 7.29 -3.95 -2.31
N GLY A 90 6.80 -5.19 -2.25
CA GLY A 90 5.51 -5.59 -2.80
C GLY A 90 4.36 -5.40 -1.82
N ILE A 91 3.21 -4.99 -2.34
CA ILE A 91 1.98 -4.76 -1.56
C ILE A 91 0.81 -5.56 -2.12
N MET A 92 0.07 -6.24 -1.25
CA MET A 92 -1.15 -6.95 -1.61
C MET A 92 -2.38 -6.12 -1.23
N THR A 93 -3.25 -5.83 -2.19
CA THR A 93 -4.47 -5.05 -1.94
C THR A 93 -5.51 -5.89 -1.19
N ILE A 94 -6.13 -5.30 -0.18
CA ILE A 94 -7.19 -5.96 0.62
C ILE A 94 -8.51 -5.20 0.61
N MET A 95 -8.51 -3.90 0.29
CA MET A 95 -9.71 -3.08 0.25
C MET A 95 -9.51 -1.88 -0.66
N THR A 96 -10.54 -1.44 -1.38
CA THR A 96 -10.50 -0.22 -2.19
C THR A 96 -11.87 0.45 -2.20
N GLY A 97 -11.91 1.77 -2.30
CA GLY A 97 -13.16 2.51 -2.35
C GLY A 97 -13.00 4.02 -2.39
N GLU A 98 -14.12 4.73 -2.36
CA GLU A 98 -14.14 6.18 -2.34
C GLU A 98 -13.69 6.73 -0.99
N LYS A 99 -12.92 7.81 -0.99
CA LYS A 99 -12.42 8.51 0.22
C LYS A 99 -13.55 9.05 1.12
N SER A 100 -14.75 9.23 0.56
CA SER A 100 -15.99 9.56 1.28
C SER A 100 -16.45 8.42 2.19
N SER A 101 -16.23 7.16 1.79
CA SER A 101 -16.67 5.95 2.49
C SER A 101 -15.53 5.20 3.19
N LEU A 102 -14.30 5.31 2.69
CA LEU A 102 -13.10 4.65 3.18
C LEU A 102 -12.04 5.70 3.56
N SER A 103 -11.80 5.86 4.86
CA SER A 103 -10.77 6.74 5.43
C SER A 103 -9.66 5.93 6.10
N TRP A 104 -8.59 6.62 6.47
CA TRP A 104 -7.55 6.06 7.33
C TRP A 104 -7.12 7.02 8.44
N LYS A 105 -6.41 6.49 9.41
CA LYS A 105 -5.61 7.20 10.41
C LYS A 105 -4.23 6.57 10.46
N ILE A 106 -3.19 7.40 10.58
CA ILE A 106 -1.82 6.90 10.67
C ILE A 106 -1.56 6.37 12.09
N ASN A 107 -1.19 5.10 12.17
CA ASN A 107 -0.70 4.42 13.35
C ASN A 107 0.50 3.55 12.96
N LYS A 108 1.72 3.96 13.36
CA LYS A 108 2.95 3.22 13.05
C LYS A 108 2.98 1.76 13.56
N LYS A 109 2.06 1.38 14.44
CA LYS A 109 1.92 0.01 14.96
C LYS A 109 0.91 -0.83 14.16
N ALA A 110 0.30 -0.29 13.11
CA ALA A 110 -0.66 -1.01 12.27
C ALA A 110 0.06 -2.04 11.39
N ASN A 111 0.10 -3.27 11.89
CA ASN A 111 0.73 -4.41 11.24
C ASN A 111 -0.09 -5.67 11.55
N ILE A 112 -0.24 -6.55 10.56
CA ILE A 112 -1.06 -7.78 10.71
C ILE A 112 -0.49 -8.75 11.74
N ALA A 113 0.80 -8.70 12.02
CA ALA A 113 1.47 -9.51 13.03
C ALA A 113 0.76 -9.47 14.39
N LYS A 114 0.24 -8.29 14.76
CA LYS A 114 -0.53 -8.07 15.99
C LYS A 114 -1.82 -8.90 16.05
N TYR A 115 -2.48 -9.11 14.92
CA TYR A 115 -3.74 -9.85 14.84
C TYR A 115 -3.51 -11.35 14.64
N LEU A 116 -2.39 -11.71 14.03
CA LEU A 116 -2.02 -13.10 13.77
C LEU A 116 -1.24 -13.76 14.92
N ASN A 117 -0.92 -13.01 15.98
CA ASN A 117 -0.10 -13.47 17.10
C ASN A 117 1.26 -14.05 16.68
N ILE A 118 1.83 -13.48 15.61
CA ILE A 118 3.18 -13.78 15.16
C ILE A 118 4.05 -12.60 15.59
N TYR A 119 4.95 -12.84 16.53
CA TYR A 119 5.78 -11.78 17.08
C TYR A 119 6.82 -11.33 16.05
N THR A 120 7.01 -10.03 15.93
CA THR A 120 8.12 -9.37 15.23
C THR A 120 8.83 -8.44 16.18
#